data_AF-V5HZ19-F1
#
_entry.id   AF-V5HZ19-F1
#
_cell.length_a   1.000
_cell.length_b   1.000
_cell.length_c   1.000
_cell.angle_alpha   90.00
_cell.angle_beta   90.00
_cell.angle_gamma   90.00
#
_symmetry.space_group_name_H-M   'P 1'
#
loop_
_entity.id
_entity.type
_entity.pdbx_description
1 polymer ?
#
loop_
_entity_poly.entity_id
_entity_poly.type
_entity_poly.pdbx_seq_one_letter_code
_entity_poly.pdbx_strand_id
1 'polypeptide(L)'
;LHPPDAWQLLEDLKDIFYLVYYSEDLDMSNTFPCLAVRISSLDEQRKSGRCVYKYASNTTVTLRGTKEVQTKRKDGAYKHPNMFSVQYHEGDNYIWHDIELVYTDYMYCAVLQSDFFGIQVWVSKTHLENVREIPWICSTQYVV
;
A
#
# COMPACT_ATOMS: atom_id res chain seq x y z
N LEU A 1 -5.11 -8.27 19.38
CA LEU A 1 -4.92 -7.11 18.50
C LEU A 1 -6.28 -6.71 17.94
N HIS A 2 -6.56 -5.41 17.81
CA HIS A 2 -7.72 -4.96 17.04
C HIS A 2 -7.38 -5.03 15.54
N PRO A 3 -8.33 -5.40 14.67
CA PRO A 3 -8.13 -5.32 13.23
C PRO A 3 -7.74 -3.90 12.81
N PRO A 4 -6.80 -3.75 11.86
CA PRO A 4 -6.39 -2.44 11.41
C PRO A 4 -7.50 -1.73 10.63
N ASP A 5 -7.51 -0.41 10.72
CA ASP A 5 -8.45 0.47 10.03
C ASP A 5 -7.75 1.09 8.79
N ALA A 6 -8.16 0.62 7.62
CA ALA A 6 -7.66 1.07 6.32
C ALA A 6 -8.02 2.54 6.04
N TRP A 7 -9.18 3.01 6.51
CA TRP A 7 -9.56 4.41 6.33
C TRP A 7 -8.69 5.32 7.19
N GLN A 8 -8.49 4.96 8.45
CA GLN A 8 -7.59 5.69 9.35
C GLN A 8 -6.17 5.76 8.76
N LEU A 9 -5.67 4.66 8.19
CA LEU A 9 -4.35 4.68 7.55
C LEU A 9 -4.30 5.73 6.44
N LEU A 10 -5.33 5.87 5.59
CA LEU A 10 -5.33 6.90 4.55
C LEU A 10 -5.37 8.33 5.11
N GLU A 11 -6.07 8.55 6.22
CA GLU A 11 -6.12 9.85 6.92
C GLU A 11 -4.77 10.22 7.54
N ASP A 12 -4.08 9.24 8.11
CA ASP A 12 -2.81 9.42 8.83
C ASP A 12 -1.58 9.40 7.89
N LEU A 13 -1.73 8.90 6.65
CA LEU A 13 -0.63 8.76 5.68
C LEU A 13 -0.16 10.12 5.14
N LYS A 14 0.74 10.75 5.89
CA LYS A 14 1.35 12.05 5.54
C LYS A 14 2.65 11.95 4.75
N ASP A 15 3.29 10.79 4.78
CA ASP A 15 4.58 10.54 4.13
C ASP A 15 4.43 9.75 2.82
N ILE A 16 5.52 9.64 2.08
CA ILE A 16 5.68 8.71 0.97
C ILE A 16 6.03 7.34 1.55
N PHE A 17 5.30 6.30 1.15
CA PHE A 17 5.60 4.93 1.52
C PHE A 17 6.24 4.21 0.33
N TYR A 18 7.30 3.45 0.61
CA TYR A 18 8.03 2.65 -0.37
C TYR A 18 7.73 1.17 -0.16
N LEU A 19 7.50 0.45 -1.25
CA LEU A 19 7.44 -1.02 -1.22
C LEU A 19 8.86 -1.54 -1.04
N VAL A 20 9.12 -2.21 0.10
CA VAL A 20 10.46 -2.73 0.44
C VAL A 20 10.54 -4.25 0.38
N TYR A 21 9.39 -4.92 0.39
CA TYR A 21 9.28 -6.38 0.26
C TYR A 21 7.94 -6.73 -0.37
N TYR A 22 7.93 -7.78 -1.19
CA TYR A 22 6.74 -8.47 -1.67
C TYR A 22 7.04 -9.97 -1.78
N SER A 23 6.05 -10.83 -1.58
CA SER A 23 6.27 -12.29 -1.50
C SER A 23 6.04 -13.04 -2.81
N GLU A 24 5.22 -12.51 -3.72
CA GLU A 24 4.94 -13.19 -5.00
C GLU A 24 6.14 -13.13 -5.95
N ASP A 25 6.40 -14.24 -6.66
CA ASP A 25 7.50 -14.38 -7.61
C ASP A 25 7.14 -13.81 -8.99
N LEU A 26 6.64 -12.57 -8.97
CA LEU A 26 6.49 -11.76 -10.17
C LEU A 26 7.74 -10.88 -10.31
N ASP A 27 8.15 -10.61 -11.54
CA ASP A 27 9.28 -9.72 -11.86
C ASP A 27 8.95 -8.22 -11.64
N MET A 28 8.33 -7.93 -10.49
CA MET A 28 7.86 -6.61 -10.08
C MET A 28 9.03 -5.70 -9.71
N SER A 29 10.16 -6.27 -9.29
CA SER A 29 11.39 -5.50 -9.06
C SER A 29 11.93 -4.89 -10.35
N ASN A 30 11.80 -5.58 -11.50
CA ASN A 30 12.09 -4.99 -12.81
C ASN A 30 10.93 -4.16 -13.36
N THR A 31 9.68 -4.53 -13.07
CA THR A 31 8.50 -3.84 -13.62
C THR A 31 8.23 -2.50 -12.93
N PHE A 32 8.39 -2.44 -11.61
CA PHE A 32 8.16 -1.25 -10.77
C PHE A 32 9.30 -1.02 -9.75
N PRO A 33 10.53 -0.73 -10.21
CA PRO A 33 11.65 -0.45 -9.32
C PRO A 33 11.35 0.75 -8.41
N CYS A 34 11.67 0.62 -7.12
CA CYS A 34 11.46 1.69 -6.13
C CYS A 34 10.03 2.22 -6.08
N LEU A 35 9.04 1.33 -6.25
CA LEU A 35 7.63 1.70 -6.19
C LEU A 35 7.31 2.40 -4.88
N ALA A 36 6.72 3.59 -5.01
CA ALA A 36 6.38 4.44 -3.89
C ALA A 36 5.01 5.07 -4.09
N VAL A 37 4.29 5.25 -3.00
CA VAL A 37 2.93 5.78 -2.98
C VAL A 37 2.82 6.89 -1.94
N ARG A 38 2.00 7.90 -2.24
CA ARG A 38 1.50 8.86 -1.25
C ARG A 38 0.05 9.17 -1.51
N ILE A 39 -0.70 9.51 -0.47
CA ILE A 39 -2.04 10.07 -0.65
C ILE A 39 -1.94 11.47 -1.28
N SER A 40 -2.92 11.81 -2.12
CA SER A 40 -3.02 13.12 -2.77
C SER A 40 -4.29 13.87 -2.40
N SER A 41 -5.40 13.16 -2.20
CA SER A 41 -6.68 13.73 -1.77
C SER A 41 -7.56 12.65 -1.17
N LEU A 42 -8.46 13.04 -0.26
CA LEU A 42 -9.44 12.17 0.38
C LEU A 42 -10.85 12.68 0.12
N ASP A 43 -11.80 11.75 0.07
CA ASP A 43 -13.24 11.98 0.06
C ASP A 43 -13.83 11.22 1.26
N GLU A 44 -14.06 11.95 2.34
CA GLU A 44 -14.58 11.38 3.60
C GLU A 44 -15.98 10.79 3.47
N GLN A 45 -16.81 11.35 2.58
CA GLN A 45 -18.19 10.89 2.39
C GLN A 45 -18.23 9.52 1.71
N ARG A 46 -17.36 9.33 0.71
CA ARG A 46 -17.26 8.07 -0.04
C ARG A 46 -16.29 7.07 0.57
N LYS A 47 -15.55 7.47 1.60
CA LYS A 47 -14.45 6.68 2.19
C LYS A 47 -13.46 6.21 1.11
N SER A 48 -13.11 7.15 0.22
CA SER A 48 -12.20 6.95 -0.88
C SER A 48 -11.14 8.05 -0.95
N GLY A 49 -10.14 7.86 -1.81
CA GLY A 49 -9.05 8.80 -1.99
C GLY A 49 -8.35 8.61 -3.33
N ARG A 50 -7.37 9.47 -3.59
CA ARG A 50 -6.49 9.37 -4.74
C ARG A 50 -5.06 9.25 -4.26
N CYS A 51 -4.40 8.17 -4.65
CA CYS A 51 -3.01 7.93 -4.40
C CYS A 51 -2.18 8.29 -5.63
N VAL A 52 -1.07 8.97 -5.41
CA VAL A 52 -0.04 9.17 -6.43
C VAL A 52 1.01 8.09 -6.22
N TYR A 53 1.25 7.29 -7.26
CA TYR A 53 2.35 6.33 -7.26
C TYR A 53 3.46 6.80 -8.19
N LYS A 54 4.69 6.43 -7.86
CA LYS A 54 5.87 6.64 -8.69
C LYS A 54 6.78 5.42 -8.63
N TYR A 55 7.52 5.18 -9.70
CA TYR A 55 8.54 4.15 -9.76
C TYR A 55 9.64 4.60 -10.73
N ALA A 56 10.85 4.10 -10.53
CA ALA A 56 11.98 4.40 -11.41
C ALA A 56 11.95 3.41 -12.58
N SER A 57 11.92 3.89 -13.82
CA SER A 57 12.09 3.02 -14.99
C SER A 57 13.58 2.72 -15.26
N ASN A 58 14.46 3.63 -14.84
CA ASN A 58 15.92 3.50 -14.81
C ASN A 58 16.47 4.53 -13.81
N THR A 59 17.80 4.75 -13.78
CA THR A 59 18.43 5.68 -12.84
C THR A 59 18.06 7.16 -13.04
N THR A 60 17.50 7.53 -14.19
CA THR A 60 17.23 8.93 -14.56
C THR A 60 15.75 9.24 -14.78
N VAL A 61 14.93 8.23 -15.06
CA VAL A 61 13.52 8.39 -15.41
C VAL A 61 12.63 7.87 -14.29
N THR A 62 11.85 8.78 -13.71
CA THR A 62 10.77 8.45 -12.77
C THR A 62 9.44 8.54 -13.48
N LEU A 63 8.71 7.43 -13.52
CA LEU A 63 7.33 7.39 -14.00
C LEU A 63 6.38 7.65 -12.83
N ARG A 64 5.25 8.30 -13.12
CA ARG A 64 4.24 8.68 -12.12
C ARG A 64 2.85 8.44 -12.67
N GLY A 65 1.96 7.96 -11.81
CA GLY A 65 0.54 7.85 -12.11
C GLY A 65 -0.31 8.24 -10.90
N THR A 66 -1.63 8.20 -11.11
CA THR A 66 -2.61 8.40 -10.04
C THR A 66 -3.60 7.25 -10.07
N LYS A 67 -3.95 6.74 -8.91
CA LYS A 67 -4.96 5.70 -8.73
C LYS A 67 -6.02 6.18 -7.75
N GLU A 68 -7.26 5.83 -8.03
CA GLU A 68 -8.30 5.88 -7.01
C GLU A 68 -8.12 4.69 -6.06
N VAL A 69 -8.31 4.96 -4.78
CA VAL A 69 -8.35 3.95 -3.72
C VAL A 69 -9.67 4.10 -2.98
N GLN A 70 -10.38 3.01 -2.81
CA GLN A 70 -11.59 2.95 -1.99
C GLN A 70 -11.31 2.09 -0.78
N THR A 71 -12.00 2.33 0.34
CA THR A 71 -11.90 1.45 1.51
C THR A 71 -13.18 0.68 1.71
N LYS A 72 -13.05 -0.59 2.10
CA LYS A 72 -14.19 -1.44 2.42
C LYS A 72 -13.87 -2.44 3.50
N ARG A 73 -14.92 -3.09 4.01
CA ARG A 73 -14.80 -4.21 4.94
C ARG A 73 -14.71 -5.51 4.16
N LYS A 74 -13.84 -6.41 4.61
CA LYS A 74 -13.76 -7.78 4.09
C LYS A 74 -15.07 -8.53 4.27
N ASP A 75 -15.63 -8.43 5.46
CA ASP A 75 -16.89 -9.05 5.84
C ASP A 75 -17.51 -8.34 7.07
N GLY A 76 -18.60 -8.90 7.58
CA GLY A 76 -19.34 -8.34 8.73
C GLY A 76 -18.63 -8.45 10.09
N ALA A 77 -17.52 -9.19 10.20
CA ALA A 77 -16.77 -9.33 11.44
C ALA A 77 -15.92 -8.09 11.75
N TYR A 78 -15.62 -7.27 10.74
CA TYR A 78 -14.82 -6.06 10.90
C TYR A 78 -15.70 -4.86 11.25
N LYS A 79 -15.37 -4.17 12.35
CA LYS A 79 -16.04 -2.93 12.74
C LYS A 79 -15.69 -1.77 11.78
N HIS A 80 -14.44 -1.74 11.31
CA HIS A 80 -13.86 -0.70 10.45
C HIS A 80 -13.44 -1.28 9.10
N PRO A 81 -13.36 -0.48 8.02
CA PRO A 81 -12.78 -0.91 6.76
C PRO A 81 -11.35 -1.44 6.97
N ASN A 82 -11.05 -2.63 6.46
CA ASN A 82 -9.74 -3.27 6.59
C ASN A 82 -9.13 -3.63 5.23
N MET A 83 -9.74 -3.16 4.14
CA MET A 83 -9.29 -3.42 2.78
C MET A 83 -9.27 -2.14 1.96
N PHE A 84 -8.33 -2.09 1.03
CA PHE A 84 -8.29 -1.15 -0.07
C PHE A 84 -8.83 -1.83 -1.34
N SER A 85 -9.59 -1.10 -2.14
CA SER A 85 -9.92 -1.49 -3.51
C SER A 85 -9.25 -0.49 -4.47
N VAL A 86 -8.46 -1.00 -5.42
CA VAL A 86 -7.67 -0.22 -6.37
C VAL A 86 -7.86 -0.80 -7.77
N GLN A 87 -7.95 0.07 -8.80
CA GLN A 87 -8.06 -0.41 -10.18
C GLN A 87 -6.69 -0.73 -10.80
N TYR A 88 -6.55 -1.94 -11.36
CA TYR A 88 -5.45 -2.30 -12.26
C TYR A 88 -5.94 -2.32 -13.72
N HIS A 89 -4.99 -2.17 -14.64
CA HIS A 89 -5.25 -2.24 -16.07
C HIS A 89 -4.90 -3.64 -16.54
N GLU A 90 -5.88 -4.38 -17.01
CA GLU A 90 -5.75 -5.77 -17.44
C GLU A 90 -6.36 -5.93 -18.84
N GLY A 91 -5.49 -6.13 -19.84
CA GLY A 91 -5.90 -6.10 -21.24
C GLY A 91 -6.44 -4.71 -21.61
N ASP A 92 -7.71 -4.63 -22.01
CA ASP A 92 -8.40 -3.38 -22.37
C ASP A 92 -9.29 -2.84 -21.23
N ASN A 93 -9.31 -3.50 -20.06
CA ASN A 93 -10.25 -3.20 -19.00
C ASN A 93 -9.56 -2.68 -17.72
N TYR A 94 -10.31 -1.87 -16.98
CA TYR A 94 -9.98 -1.50 -15.60
C TYR A 94 -10.72 -2.41 -14.64
N ILE A 95 -9.98 -3.25 -13.92
CA ILE A 95 -10.53 -4.22 -12.97
C ILE A 95 -10.20 -3.76 -11.56
N TRP A 96 -11.17 -3.84 -10.64
CA TRP A 96 -10.96 -3.52 -9.23
C TRP A 96 -10.36 -4.72 -8.51
N HIS A 97 -9.28 -4.48 -7.78
CA HIS A 97 -8.62 -5.47 -6.95
C HIS A 97 -8.59 -5.03 -5.52
N ASP A 98 -8.73 -6.03 -4.69
CA ASP A 98 -8.80 -5.90 -3.27
C ASP A 98 -7.43 -6.19 -2.65
N ILE A 99 -7.06 -5.35 -1.70
CA ILE A 99 -5.80 -5.42 -0.98
C ILE A 99 -6.13 -5.33 0.50
N GLU A 100 -5.88 -6.40 1.25
CA GLU A 100 -6.14 -6.45 2.68
C GLU A 100 -5.03 -5.72 3.45
N LEU A 101 -5.42 -4.90 4.41
CA LEU A 101 -4.51 -4.33 5.40
C LEU A 101 -4.36 -5.36 6.52
N VAL A 102 -3.20 -5.99 6.59
CA VAL A 102 -2.89 -7.04 7.59
C VAL A 102 -2.42 -6.40 8.90
N TYR A 103 -1.56 -5.38 8.79
CA TYR A 103 -1.01 -4.67 9.94
C TYR A 103 -0.61 -3.24 9.56
N THR A 104 -0.68 -2.32 10.50
CA THR A 104 0.01 -1.02 10.40
C THR A 104 0.27 -0.46 11.79
N ASP A 105 1.34 0.30 11.92
CA ASP A 105 1.60 1.15 13.09
C ASP A 105 1.10 2.60 12.90
N TYR A 106 0.42 2.86 11.77
CA TYR A 106 -0.12 4.15 11.33
C TYR A 106 0.90 5.28 11.14
N MET A 107 2.20 5.00 11.30
CA MET A 107 3.25 6.03 11.24
C MET A 107 4.35 5.69 10.24
N TYR A 108 4.89 4.47 10.32
CA TYR A 108 6.12 4.10 9.64
C TYR A 108 5.97 2.88 8.76
N CYS A 109 5.01 1.99 9.02
CA CYS A 109 4.86 0.82 8.18
C CYS A 109 3.44 0.28 8.08
N ALA A 110 3.19 -0.40 6.96
CA ALA A 110 1.99 -1.15 6.69
C ALA A 110 2.35 -2.48 6.02
N VAL A 111 1.65 -3.53 6.43
CA VAL A 111 1.73 -4.86 5.81
C VAL A 111 0.40 -5.09 5.11
N LEU A 112 0.47 -5.35 3.81
CA LEU A 112 -0.69 -5.58 2.96
C LEU A 112 -0.66 -6.99 2.38
N GLN A 113 -1.82 -7.50 1.97
CA GLN A 113 -1.93 -8.75 1.22
C GLN A 113 -2.79 -8.53 -0.02
N SER A 114 -2.30 -8.97 -1.19
CA SER A 114 -3.08 -8.99 -2.43
C SER A 114 -2.72 -10.17 -3.31
N ASP A 115 -3.59 -10.51 -4.26
CA ASP A 115 -3.33 -11.59 -5.21
C ASP A 115 -2.12 -11.32 -6.12
N PHE A 116 -1.84 -10.04 -6.42
CA PHE A 116 -0.76 -9.66 -7.34
C PHE A 116 0.62 -9.61 -6.71
N PHE A 117 0.74 -9.14 -5.47
CA PHE A 117 2.06 -8.98 -4.83
C PHE A 117 2.25 -9.93 -3.65
N GLY A 118 1.21 -10.67 -3.27
CA GLY A 118 1.19 -11.46 -2.04
C GLY A 118 1.28 -10.56 -0.82
N ILE A 119 2.09 -10.95 0.14
CA ILE A 119 2.41 -10.14 1.32
C ILE A 119 3.36 -9.01 0.90
N GLN A 120 2.97 -7.78 1.20
CA GLN A 120 3.70 -6.57 0.88
C GLN A 120 4.10 -5.85 2.15
N VAL A 121 5.32 -5.30 2.20
CA VAL A 121 5.74 -4.40 3.28
C VAL A 121 5.99 -3.02 2.69
N TRP A 122 5.27 -2.05 3.23
CA TRP A 122 5.39 -0.64 2.88
C TRP A 122 5.98 0.12 4.06
N VAL A 123 7.02 0.92 3.81
CA VAL A 123 7.72 1.69 4.86
C VAL A 123 7.80 3.15 4.47
N SER A 124 7.57 4.04 5.44
CA SER A 124 7.65 5.48 5.22
C SER A 124 9.06 5.93 4.87
N LYS A 125 9.15 6.90 3.98
CA LYS A 125 10.40 7.50 3.51
C LYS A 125 11.22 8.04 4.68
N THR A 126 10.56 8.76 5.59
CA THR A 126 11.18 9.36 6.77
C THR A 126 11.84 8.30 7.64
N HIS A 127 11.22 7.13 7.80
CA HIS A 127 11.83 6.05 8.56
C HIS A 127 13.06 5.48 7.83
N LEU A 128 12.94 5.20 6.54
CA LEU A 128 14.04 4.66 5.72
C LEU A 128 15.25 5.60 5.67
N GLU A 129 15.05 6.92 5.61
CA GLU A 129 16.15 7.88 5.56
C GLU A 129 16.88 8.02 6.91
N ASN A 130 16.14 7.99 8.02
CA ASN A 130 16.67 8.26 9.36
C ASN A 130 17.20 7.01 10.07
N VAL A 131 16.46 5.90 10.00
CA VAL A 131 16.79 4.64 10.71
C VAL A 131 17.52 3.67 9.78
N ARG A 132 17.22 3.70 8.48
CA ARG A 132 17.81 2.84 7.44
C ARG A 132 17.58 1.34 7.65
N GLU A 133 16.50 1.00 8.35
CA GLU A 133 16.06 -0.37 8.58
C GLU A 133 14.55 -0.47 8.32
N ILE A 134 14.05 -1.69 8.14
CA ILE A 134 12.60 -1.96 8.12
C ILE A 134 12.13 -2.06 9.58
N PRO A 135 11.04 -1.39 9.99
CA PRO A 135 10.52 -1.52 11.35
C PRO A 135 10.31 -2.99 11.73
N TRP A 136 10.96 -3.42 12.82
CA TRP A 136 10.97 -4.82 13.28
C TRP A 136 9.56 -5.43 13.34
N ILE A 137 8.58 -4.68 13.84
CA ILE A 137 7.22 -5.18 13.98
C ILE A 137 6.60 -5.56 12.63
N CYS A 138 6.77 -4.74 11.59
CA CYS A 138 6.33 -5.10 10.23
C CYS A 138 7.14 -6.24 9.64
N SER A 139 8.39 -6.43 10.08
CA SER A 139 9.20 -7.56 9.65
C SER A 139 8.74 -8.91 10.21
N THR A 140 8.17 -8.91 11.42
CA THR A 140 7.66 -10.14 12.05
C THR A 140 6.33 -10.62 11.49
N GLN A 141 5.55 -9.76 10.83
CA GLN A 141 4.21 -10.11 10.35
C GLN A 141 4.21 -10.90 9.02
N TYR A 142 5.36 -11.04 8.34
CA TYR A 142 5.50 -11.83 7.11
C TYR A 142 6.13 -13.22 7.33
N VAL A 143 6.45 -13.60 8.57
CA VAL A 143 6.94 -14.94 8.93
C VAL A 143 5.74 -15.80 9.32
N VAL A 144 4.96 -16.24 8.32
CA VAL A 144 3.92 -17.27 8.48
C VAL A 144 4.13 -18.34 7.43
#